data_AF-A0A8H5S4X2-F1
#
_entry.id   AF-A0A8H5S4X2-F1
#
_cell.length_a   1.000
_cell.length_b   1.000
_cell.length_c   1.000
_cell.angle_alpha   90.00
_cell.angle_beta   90.00
_cell.angle_gamma   90.00
#
_symmetry.space_group_name_H-M   'P 1'
#
loop_
_entity.id
_entity.type
_entity.pdbx_description
1 polymer ?
#
loop_
_entity_poly.entity_id
_entity_poly.type
_entity_poly.pdbx_seq_one_letter_code
_entity_poly.pdbx_strand_id
1 'polypeptide(L)'
;GTGFFKANVSPLLADQNEDTRMRVEVRNGERVIVDPAVTNTRVFLYFYLAINIGSVCGQIAMVYVEKYHSFWLAFFIPTIFFLVAPIVLALNKKKYKLKPPTGSVLSKFLRMFFYVRKRSSFFSFNWEHAKPSQIPVDQRPAWMTYDDAWVDEMGIAFTPIKRMTTGFIISALAMVASAVMQHFIYEKSPCGKYANTAGCEPADINVWAQCLPYILIGLGEIFANVTSYEYAYSKAPDNMKSLVMSVNLFMSAFASAIGQAFTPLSGDPLLVWNYVVVAVIAFVGGVAFWFNFKHLDAEEDKWNMLKASEYKGTYQPNALENKISEEHEEPAAPRDIEKM
;
A
#
# COMPACT_ATOMS: atom_id res chain seq x y z
N GLY A 1 11.26 -12.26 1.90
CA GLY A 1 10.59 -13.33 1.11
C GLY A 1 9.16 -13.01 0.71
N THR A 2 8.36 -12.32 1.54
CA THR A 2 6.89 -12.18 1.35
C THR A 2 6.43 -10.97 0.53
N GLY A 3 7.26 -9.94 0.37
CA GLY A 3 6.83 -8.66 -0.24
C GLY A 3 6.42 -8.76 -1.71
N PHE A 4 7.17 -9.52 -2.51
CA PHE A 4 6.83 -9.76 -3.92
C PHE A 4 5.53 -10.56 -4.08
N PHE A 5 5.32 -11.54 -3.21
CA PHE A 5 4.13 -12.37 -3.27
C PHE A 5 2.90 -11.56 -2.85
N LYS A 6 2.96 -10.83 -1.73
CA LYS A 6 1.83 -10.04 -1.22
C LYS A 6 1.37 -8.93 -2.17
N ALA A 7 2.30 -8.21 -2.80
CA ALA A 7 1.95 -7.09 -3.68
C ALA A 7 1.24 -7.51 -4.99
N ASN A 8 1.47 -8.74 -5.46
CA ASN A 8 0.93 -9.21 -6.74
C ASN A 8 -0.29 -10.13 -6.58
N VAL A 9 -0.44 -10.80 -5.44
CA VAL A 9 -1.51 -11.80 -5.24
C VAL A 9 -2.88 -11.16 -5.03
N SER A 10 -2.97 -10.05 -4.28
CA SER A 10 -4.27 -9.40 -4.03
C SER A 10 -4.89 -8.79 -5.31
N PRO A 11 -4.13 -8.08 -6.16
CA PRO A 11 -4.63 -7.64 -7.46
C PRO A 11 -4.97 -8.82 -8.38
N LEU A 12 -4.10 -9.84 -8.45
CA LEU A 12 -4.34 -11.04 -9.27
C LEU A 12 -5.66 -11.74 -8.87
N LEU A 13 -5.94 -11.85 -7.57
CA LEU A 13 -7.16 -12.45 -7.04
C LEU A 13 -8.39 -11.62 -7.38
N ALA A 14 -8.33 -10.30 -7.21
CA ALA A 14 -9.41 -9.39 -7.60
C ALA A 14 -9.70 -9.45 -9.11
N ASP A 15 -8.66 -9.61 -9.91
CA ASP A 15 -8.76 -9.70 -11.36
C ASP A 15 -9.37 -11.00 -11.86
N GLN A 16 -9.45 -12.04 -11.02
CA GLN A 16 -10.13 -13.28 -11.38
C GLN A 16 -11.66 -13.17 -11.33
N ASN A 17 -12.23 -12.13 -10.71
CA ASN A 17 -13.66 -11.88 -10.77
C ASN A 17 -14.02 -11.08 -12.04
N GLU A 18 -14.81 -11.71 -12.91
CA GLU A 18 -15.28 -11.15 -14.19
C GLU A 18 -16.55 -10.29 -14.02
N ASP A 19 -17.20 -10.39 -12.86
CA ASP A 19 -18.47 -9.72 -12.61
C ASP A 19 -18.24 -8.21 -12.45
N THR A 20 -18.65 -7.44 -13.44
CA THR A 20 -18.55 -5.97 -13.46
C THR A 20 -19.89 -5.27 -13.27
N ARG A 21 -21.01 -5.99 -13.44
CA ARG A 21 -22.37 -5.46 -13.31
C ARG A 21 -23.24 -6.40 -12.49
N MET A 22 -24.18 -5.84 -11.74
CA MET A 22 -25.21 -6.62 -11.06
C MET A 22 -26.05 -7.36 -12.10
N ARG A 23 -26.22 -8.67 -11.91
CA ARG A 23 -27.10 -9.50 -12.76
C ARG A 23 -28.04 -10.31 -11.90
N VAL A 24 -29.25 -10.52 -12.41
CA VAL A 24 -30.25 -11.40 -11.80
C VAL A 24 -30.19 -12.73 -12.52
N GLU A 25 -29.70 -13.75 -11.82
CA GLU A 25 -29.69 -15.12 -12.33
C GLU A 25 -30.75 -15.92 -11.60
N VAL A 26 -31.46 -16.78 -12.34
CA VAL A 26 -32.36 -17.75 -11.70
C VAL A 26 -31.52 -18.98 -11.37
N ARG A 27 -31.17 -19.11 -10.09
CA ARG A 27 -30.40 -20.25 -9.60
C ARG A 27 -31.32 -21.11 -8.74
N ASN A 28 -31.52 -22.36 -9.14
CA ASN A 28 -32.43 -23.29 -8.46
C ASN A 28 -33.88 -22.77 -8.32
N GLY A 29 -34.39 -22.08 -9.34
CA GLY A 29 -35.75 -21.55 -9.35
C GLY A 29 -35.96 -20.24 -8.58
N GLU A 30 -34.97 -19.77 -7.83
CA GLU A 30 -35.01 -18.48 -7.13
C GLU A 30 -34.26 -17.39 -7.92
N ARG A 31 -34.82 -16.17 -7.93
CA ARG A 31 -34.16 -15.00 -8.52
C ARG A 31 -33.08 -14.52 -7.55
N VAL A 32 -31.81 -14.76 -7.89
CA VAL A 32 -30.65 -14.36 -7.09
C VAL A 32 -29.97 -13.16 -7.75
N ILE A 33 -29.75 -12.11 -6.98
CA ILE A 33 -28.99 -10.94 -7.41
C ILE A 33 -27.51 -11.22 -7.13
N VAL A 34 -26.70 -11.26 -8.18
CA VAL A 34 -25.24 -11.39 -8.09
C VAL A 34 -24.65 -9.99 -8.10
N ASP A 35 -24.15 -9.56 -6.93
CA ASP A 35 -23.44 -8.29 -6.76
C ASP A 35 -21.91 -8.52 -6.83
N PRO A 36 -21.20 -7.87 -7.78
CA PRO A 36 -19.74 -7.85 -7.86
C PRO A 36 -19.02 -7.47 -6.56
N ALA A 37 -19.51 -6.46 -5.84
CA ALA A 37 -18.85 -5.92 -4.65
C ALA A 37 -18.90 -6.91 -3.49
N VAL A 38 -20.06 -7.54 -3.29
CA VAL A 38 -20.25 -8.58 -2.27
C VAL A 38 -19.48 -9.85 -2.64
N THR A 39 -19.43 -10.20 -3.93
CA THR A 39 -18.65 -11.35 -4.42
C THR A 39 -17.15 -11.15 -4.21
N ASN A 40 -16.60 -9.99 -4.58
CA ASN A 40 -15.20 -9.64 -4.33
C ASN A 40 -14.89 -9.67 -2.83
N THR A 41 -15.76 -9.08 -2.01
CA THR A 41 -15.61 -9.10 -0.55
C THR A 41 -15.56 -10.53 -0.01
N ARG A 42 -16.45 -11.43 -0.48
CA ARG A 42 -16.44 -12.84 -0.09
C ARG A 42 -15.16 -13.57 -0.52
N VAL A 43 -14.68 -13.35 -1.75
CA VAL A 43 -13.43 -13.92 -2.23
C VAL A 43 -12.25 -13.48 -1.35
N PHE A 44 -12.19 -12.21 -0.99
CA PHE A 44 -11.20 -11.71 -0.04
C PHE A 44 -11.37 -12.30 1.36
N LEU A 45 -12.59 -12.46 1.87
CA LEU A 45 -12.85 -13.10 3.16
C LEU A 45 -12.37 -14.55 3.18
N TYR A 46 -12.60 -15.33 2.11
CA TYR A 46 -12.07 -16.69 1.99
C TYR A 46 -10.54 -16.70 1.89
N PHE A 47 -9.94 -15.75 1.18
CA PHE A 47 -8.49 -15.60 1.13
C PHE A 47 -7.90 -15.27 2.50
N TYR A 48 -8.50 -14.35 3.25
CA TYR A 48 -8.10 -14.04 4.63
C TYR A 48 -8.33 -15.21 5.58
N LEU A 49 -9.42 -15.95 5.44
CA LEU A 49 -9.67 -17.17 6.22
C LEU A 49 -8.58 -18.21 5.95
N ALA A 50 -8.21 -18.44 4.68
CA ALA A 50 -7.14 -19.35 4.31
C ALA A 50 -5.76 -18.91 4.87
N ILE A 51 -5.48 -17.59 4.86
CA ILE A 51 -4.27 -17.04 5.50
C ILE A 51 -4.28 -17.32 7.00
N ASN A 52 -5.40 -17.07 7.69
CA ASN A 52 -5.49 -17.28 9.12
C ASN A 52 -5.33 -18.76 9.49
N ILE A 53 -5.98 -19.68 8.75
CA ILE A 53 -5.79 -21.13 8.92
C ILE A 53 -4.33 -21.49 8.68
N GLY A 54 -3.73 -21.01 7.58
CA GLY A 54 -2.33 -21.25 7.27
C GLY A 54 -1.37 -20.69 8.34
N SER A 55 -1.69 -19.55 8.93
CA SER A 55 -0.92 -18.94 10.01
C SER A 55 -1.01 -19.76 11.30
N VAL A 56 -2.20 -20.23 11.68
CA VAL A 56 -2.39 -21.07 12.87
C VAL A 56 -1.69 -22.41 12.70
N CYS A 57 -1.93 -23.10 11.57
CA CYS A 57 -1.26 -24.36 11.27
C CYS A 57 0.27 -24.19 11.18
N GLY A 58 0.73 -23.12 10.54
CA GLY A 58 2.14 -22.80 10.40
C GLY A 58 2.81 -22.54 11.75
N GLN A 59 2.24 -21.65 12.57
CA GLN A 59 2.81 -21.31 13.88
C GLN A 59 2.85 -22.52 14.81
N ILE A 60 1.77 -23.30 14.89
CA ILE A 60 1.74 -24.52 15.72
C ILE A 60 2.77 -25.53 15.20
N ALA A 61 2.77 -25.82 13.89
CA ALA A 61 3.71 -26.78 13.32
C ALA A 61 5.17 -26.34 13.54
N MET A 62 5.48 -25.05 13.38
CA MET A 62 6.84 -24.54 13.61
C MET A 62 7.27 -24.69 15.06
N VAL A 63 6.40 -24.38 16.03
CA VAL A 63 6.70 -24.53 17.47
C VAL A 63 6.95 -26.01 17.83
N TYR A 64 6.18 -26.94 17.26
CA TYR A 64 6.42 -28.36 17.47
C TYR A 64 7.73 -28.82 16.82
N VAL A 65 8.03 -28.39 15.61
CA VAL A 65 9.31 -28.73 14.93
C VAL A 65 10.50 -28.16 15.71
N GLU A 66 10.38 -26.95 16.24
CA GLU A 66 11.39 -26.32 17.09
C GLU A 66 11.61 -27.13 18.38
N LYS A 67 10.52 -27.55 19.04
CA LYS A 67 10.57 -28.30 20.30
C LYS A 67 11.14 -29.72 20.17
N TYR A 68 10.81 -30.43 19.09
CA TYR A 68 11.14 -31.86 18.95
C TYR A 68 12.33 -32.16 18.01
N HIS A 69 12.69 -31.24 17.11
CA HIS A 69 13.77 -31.46 16.16
C HIS A 69 14.90 -30.42 16.26
N SER A 70 14.72 -29.24 15.67
CA SER A 70 15.71 -28.17 15.67
C SER A 70 15.17 -26.89 15.04
N PHE A 71 15.74 -25.76 15.44
CA PHE A 71 15.49 -24.46 14.82
C PHE A 71 15.77 -24.44 13.31
N TRP A 72 16.82 -25.13 12.85
CA TRP A 72 17.17 -25.15 11.43
C TRP A 72 16.06 -25.76 10.57
N LEU A 73 15.48 -26.88 11.01
CA LEU A 73 14.37 -27.53 10.31
C LEU A 73 13.12 -26.65 10.29
N ALA A 74 12.84 -25.94 11.40
CA ALA A 74 11.72 -25.01 11.51
C ALA A 74 11.82 -23.85 10.49
N PHE A 75 13.02 -23.34 10.20
CA PHE A 75 13.21 -22.31 9.17
C PHE A 75 13.29 -22.86 7.73
N PHE A 76 13.69 -24.13 7.57
CA PHE A 76 13.79 -24.76 6.26
C PHE A 76 12.43 -25.13 5.67
N ILE A 77 11.48 -25.59 6.49
CA ILE A 77 10.14 -25.99 6.03
C ILE A 77 9.41 -24.86 5.29
N PRO A 78 9.27 -23.63 5.85
CA PRO A 78 8.64 -22.51 5.14
C PRO A 78 9.35 -22.18 3.82
N THR A 79 10.68 -22.33 3.78
CA THR A 79 11.48 -22.08 2.57
C THR A 79 11.07 -23.01 1.42
N ILE A 80 10.83 -24.30 1.72
CA ILE A 80 10.31 -25.26 0.73
C ILE A 80 8.93 -24.80 0.22
N PHE A 81 8.01 -24.42 1.12
CA PHE A 81 6.68 -23.95 0.71
C PHE A 81 6.74 -22.70 -0.17
N PHE A 82 7.67 -21.78 0.12
CA PHE A 82 7.90 -20.61 -0.74
C PHE A 82 8.44 -20.96 -2.12
N LEU A 83 9.24 -22.03 -2.26
CA LEU A 83 9.74 -22.50 -3.55
C LEU A 83 8.67 -23.23 -4.38
N VAL A 84 7.68 -23.83 -3.73
CA VAL A 84 6.54 -24.48 -4.41
C VAL A 84 5.59 -23.45 -5.03
N ALA A 85 5.39 -22.28 -4.40
CA ALA A 85 4.43 -21.29 -4.87
C ALA A 85 4.68 -20.78 -6.32
N PRO A 86 5.91 -20.41 -6.73
CA PRO A 86 6.22 -20.06 -8.13
C PRO A 86 5.95 -21.18 -9.12
N ILE A 87 6.21 -22.44 -8.74
CA ILE A 87 5.97 -23.62 -9.58
C ILE A 87 4.47 -23.77 -9.84
N VAL A 88 3.65 -23.63 -8.80
CA VAL A 88 2.18 -23.69 -8.93
C VAL A 88 1.64 -22.58 -9.83
N LEU A 89 2.14 -21.35 -9.68
CA LEU A 89 1.75 -20.21 -10.53
C LEU A 89 2.18 -20.41 -11.99
N ALA A 90 3.38 -20.94 -12.23
CA ALA A 90 3.88 -21.23 -13.58
C ALA A 90 3.05 -22.32 -14.27
N LEU A 91 2.72 -23.40 -13.55
CA LEU A 91 1.89 -24.49 -14.07
C LEU A 91 0.45 -24.05 -14.35
N ASN A 92 -0.10 -23.14 -13.55
CA ASN A 92 -1.47 -22.64 -13.72
C ASN A 92 -1.58 -21.35 -14.54
N LYS A 93 -0.47 -20.85 -15.12
CA LYS A 93 -0.43 -19.61 -15.90
C LYS A 93 -1.53 -19.52 -16.97
N LYS A 94 -1.85 -20.65 -17.62
CA LYS A 94 -2.86 -20.73 -18.69
C LYS A 94 -4.31 -20.61 -18.20
N LYS A 95 -4.56 -20.76 -16.91
CA LYS A 95 -5.89 -20.68 -16.30
C LYS A 95 -6.21 -19.31 -15.72
N TYR A 96 -5.20 -18.46 -15.48
CA TYR A 96 -5.41 -17.12 -14.95
C TYR A 96 -5.90 -16.18 -16.04
N LYS A 97 -6.91 -15.38 -15.69
CA LYS A 97 -7.38 -14.28 -16.53
C LYS A 97 -6.51 -13.06 -16.24
N LEU A 98 -5.98 -12.47 -17.31
CA LEU A 98 -5.15 -11.28 -17.25
C LEU A 98 -5.97 -10.12 -17.83
N LYS A 99 -6.30 -9.12 -17.01
CA LYS A 99 -7.01 -7.93 -17.49
C LYS A 99 -6.06 -7.03 -18.28
N PRO A 100 -6.54 -6.36 -19.35
CA PRO A 100 -5.76 -5.35 -20.03
C PRO A 100 -5.45 -4.19 -19.08
N PRO A 101 -4.32 -3.49 -19.25
CA PRO A 101 -3.88 -2.42 -18.34
C PRO A 101 -4.93 -1.30 -18.26
N THR A 102 -5.47 -1.04 -17.07
CA THR A 102 -6.41 0.07 -16.82
C THR A 102 -5.65 1.40 -16.79
N GLY A 103 -6.18 2.43 -17.46
CA GLY A 103 -5.52 3.73 -17.64
C GLY A 103 -5.18 4.47 -16.34
N SER A 104 -4.36 5.52 -16.47
CA SER A 104 -3.73 6.21 -15.34
C SER A 104 -4.71 7.08 -14.53
N VAL A 105 -4.93 6.69 -13.27
CA VAL A 105 -5.67 7.45 -12.24
C VAL A 105 -5.11 8.87 -12.09
N LEU A 106 -3.79 8.99 -12.20
CA LEU A 106 -3.09 10.27 -12.12
C LEU A 106 -3.54 11.22 -13.23
N SER A 107 -3.68 10.76 -14.48
CA SER A 107 -4.09 11.60 -15.61
C SER A 107 -5.48 12.23 -15.45
N LYS A 108 -6.37 11.57 -14.71
CA LYS A 108 -7.70 12.09 -14.37
C LYS A 108 -7.61 13.17 -13.30
N PHE A 109 -6.82 12.94 -12.26
CA PHE A 109 -6.59 13.87 -11.14
C PHE A 109 -6.14 15.25 -11.62
N LEU A 110 -5.34 15.29 -12.68
CA LEU A 110 -4.66 16.52 -13.10
C LEU A 110 -5.49 17.38 -14.01
N ARG A 111 -6.29 16.75 -14.87
CA ARG A 111 -7.31 17.48 -15.64
C ARG A 111 -8.37 18.06 -14.70
N MET A 112 -8.78 17.31 -13.68
CA MET A 112 -9.66 17.81 -12.62
C MET A 112 -9.03 18.98 -11.86
N PHE A 113 -7.79 18.81 -11.37
CA PHE A 113 -7.09 19.82 -10.57
C PHE A 113 -6.96 21.15 -11.31
N PHE A 114 -6.59 21.11 -12.59
CA PHE A 114 -6.51 22.32 -13.40
C PHE A 114 -7.86 22.94 -13.74
N TYR A 115 -8.89 22.11 -13.90
CA TYR A 115 -10.25 22.58 -14.11
C TYR A 115 -10.77 23.38 -12.90
N VAL A 116 -10.51 22.91 -11.68
CA VAL A 116 -10.83 23.61 -10.41
C VAL A 116 -9.96 24.84 -10.23
N ARG A 117 -8.64 24.72 -10.45
CA ARG A 117 -7.68 25.82 -10.27
C ARG A 117 -7.97 27.02 -11.17
N LYS A 118 -8.55 26.79 -12.35
CA LYS A 118 -8.93 27.85 -13.31
C LYS A 118 -10.23 28.56 -12.93
N ARG A 119 -11.00 28.01 -12.00
CA ARG A 119 -12.29 28.56 -11.55
C ARG A 119 -12.31 28.98 -10.08
N SER A 120 -11.30 28.60 -9.30
CA SER A 120 -11.18 28.98 -7.89
C SER A 120 -10.34 30.25 -7.68
N SER A 121 -10.69 31.04 -6.66
CA SER A 121 -9.97 32.25 -6.26
C SER A 121 -8.60 31.92 -5.64
N PHE A 122 -7.64 32.86 -5.70
CA PHE A 122 -6.26 32.65 -5.26
C PHE A 122 -6.13 32.30 -3.76
N PHE A 123 -7.05 32.77 -2.92
CA PHE A 123 -7.04 32.54 -1.47
C PHE A 123 -8.07 31.50 -0.97
N SER A 124 -8.90 30.94 -1.86
CA SER A 124 -9.95 29.97 -1.52
C SER A 124 -10.00 28.90 -2.60
N PHE A 125 -9.60 27.67 -2.25
CA PHE A 125 -9.62 26.51 -3.13
C PHE A 125 -10.87 25.66 -2.84
N ASN A 126 -11.91 25.77 -3.67
CA ASN A 126 -13.19 25.06 -3.47
C ASN A 126 -13.31 23.88 -4.45
N TRP A 127 -13.14 22.67 -3.90
CA TRP A 127 -13.18 21.38 -4.61
C TRP A 127 -14.55 21.03 -5.20
N GLU A 128 -15.63 21.63 -4.73
CA GLU A 128 -17.01 21.42 -5.21
C GLU A 128 -17.19 21.66 -6.72
N HIS A 129 -16.38 22.54 -7.31
CA HIS A 129 -16.44 22.86 -8.75
C HIS A 129 -15.89 21.75 -9.66
N ALA A 130 -15.23 20.73 -9.09
CA ALA A 130 -14.74 19.56 -9.84
C ALA A 130 -15.78 18.44 -9.97
N LYS A 131 -16.88 18.50 -9.21
CA LYS A 131 -17.90 17.45 -9.17
C LYS A 131 -18.67 17.40 -10.49
N PRO A 132 -18.63 16.27 -11.22
CA PRO A 132 -19.42 16.10 -12.44
C PRO A 132 -20.89 16.48 -12.30
N SER A 133 -21.52 16.27 -11.13
CA SER A 133 -22.92 16.63 -10.88
C SER A 133 -23.24 18.11 -11.01
N GLN A 134 -22.27 19.00 -10.76
CA GLN A 134 -22.48 20.45 -10.80
C GLN A 134 -22.29 21.06 -12.20
N ILE A 135 -21.85 20.26 -13.18
CA ILE A 135 -21.59 20.72 -14.55
C ILE A 135 -22.67 20.16 -15.50
N PRO A 136 -23.34 21.00 -16.31
CA PRO A 136 -24.32 20.56 -17.31
C PRO A 136 -23.71 19.55 -18.29
N VAL A 137 -24.45 18.49 -18.64
CA VAL A 137 -23.97 17.34 -19.43
C VAL A 137 -23.33 17.78 -20.75
N ASP A 138 -23.87 18.82 -21.36
CA ASP A 138 -23.46 19.38 -22.65
C ASP A 138 -22.10 20.11 -22.59
N GLN A 139 -21.68 20.54 -21.40
CA GLN A 139 -20.39 21.21 -21.16
C GLN A 139 -19.38 20.29 -20.48
N ARG A 140 -19.72 19.01 -20.25
CA ARG A 140 -18.81 18.08 -19.59
C ARG A 140 -17.69 17.70 -20.55
N PRO A 141 -16.43 17.91 -20.15
CA PRO A 141 -15.32 17.47 -20.96
C PRO A 141 -15.28 15.94 -21.03
N ALA A 142 -15.02 15.38 -22.22
CA ALA A 142 -14.98 13.92 -22.46
C ALA A 142 -13.99 13.14 -21.56
N TRP A 143 -13.06 13.83 -20.90
CA TRP A 143 -12.08 13.22 -19.99
C TRP A 143 -12.57 13.09 -18.54
N MET A 144 -13.71 13.69 -18.19
CA MET A 144 -14.31 13.67 -16.86
C MET A 144 -15.05 12.34 -16.65
N THR A 145 -14.25 11.28 -16.47
CA THR A 145 -14.67 9.86 -16.36
C THR A 145 -14.59 9.36 -14.91
N TYR A 146 -14.70 10.26 -13.94
CA TYR A 146 -14.67 10.02 -12.50
C TYR A 146 -15.98 10.53 -11.88
N ASP A 147 -16.33 10.06 -10.69
CA ASP A 147 -17.55 10.42 -9.96
C ASP A 147 -17.29 11.46 -8.86
N ASP A 148 -18.34 12.01 -8.28
CA ASP A 148 -18.26 13.05 -7.25
C ASP A 148 -17.51 12.56 -5.98
N ALA A 149 -17.66 11.28 -5.63
CA ALA A 149 -17.01 10.66 -4.48
C ALA A 149 -15.47 10.71 -4.58
N TRP A 150 -14.92 10.49 -5.77
CA TRP A 150 -13.49 10.58 -6.02
C TRP A 150 -12.93 12.01 -5.88
N VAL A 151 -13.76 13.05 -6.05
CA VAL A 151 -13.35 14.46 -5.86
C VAL A 151 -13.22 14.80 -4.38
N ASP A 152 -14.13 14.29 -3.54
CA ASP A 152 -14.16 14.55 -2.10
C ASP A 152 -12.98 13.91 -1.35
N GLU A 153 -12.48 12.77 -1.83
CA GLU A 153 -11.27 12.12 -1.29
C GLU A 153 -9.97 12.94 -1.49
N MET A 154 -9.97 13.89 -2.45
CA MET A 154 -8.78 14.63 -2.86
C MET A 154 -8.62 16.01 -2.18
N GLY A 155 -9.56 16.42 -1.32
CA GLY A 155 -9.74 17.79 -0.83
C GLY A 155 -8.69 18.35 0.15
N ILE A 156 -7.82 17.53 0.74
CA ILE A 156 -6.76 17.95 1.68
C ILE A 156 -5.44 17.29 1.22
N ALA A 157 -4.67 18.00 0.38
CA ALA A 157 -3.51 17.42 -0.30
C ALA A 157 -2.29 17.27 0.63
N PHE A 158 -2.27 16.19 1.42
CA PHE A 158 -1.08 15.73 2.11
C PHE A 158 -0.15 15.08 1.07
N THR A 159 0.87 15.82 0.60
CA THR A 159 1.74 15.31 -0.48
C THR A 159 2.49 14.04 -0.03
N PRO A 160 2.78 13.10 -0.95
CA PRO A 160 3.40 11.82 -0.60
C PRO A 160 4.70 11.97 0.22
N ILE A 161 5.53 12.96 -0.13
CA ILE A 161 6.81 13.23 0.56
C ILE A 161 6.58 13.81 1.97
N LYS A 162 5.55 14.65 2.15
CA LYS A 162 5.13 15.13 3.48
C LYS A 162 4.62 13.98 4.34
N ARG A 163 3.80 13.08 3.79
CA ARG A 163 3.29 11.86 4.48
C ARG A 163 4.45 10.97 4.95
N MET A 164 5.42 10.71 4.07
CA MET A 164 6.59 9.90 4.40
C MET A 164 7.41 10.56 5.53
N THR A 165 7.63 11.87 5.45
CA THR A 165 8.37 12.63 6.49
C THR A 165 7.64 12.58 7.83
N THR A 166 6.32 12.77 7.85
CA THR A 166 5.54 12.63 9.09
C THR A 166 5.60 11.21 9.66
N GLY A 167 5.65 10.18 8.81
CA GLY A 167 5.85 8.80 9.25
C GLY A 167 7.19 8.60 9.96
N PHE A 168 8.30 9.13 9.43
CA PHE A 168 9.61 9.06 10.09
C PHE A 168 9.63 9.77 11.45
N ILE A 169 8.98 10.94 11.57
CA ILE A 169 8.89 11.67 12.85
C ILE A 169 8.05 10.90 13.87
N ILE A 170 6.91 10.32 13.47
CA ILE A 170 6.08 9.50 14.35
C ILE A 170 6.84 8.25 14.81
N SER A 171 7.60 7.60 13.91
CA SER A 171 8.45 6.46 14.27
C SER A 171 9.59 6.86 15.21
N ALA A 172 10.19 8.04 15.05
CA ALA A 172 11.18 8.55 16.00
C ALA A 172 10.57 8.78 17.39
N LEU A 173 9.37 9.36 17.46
CA LEU A 173 8.62 9.52 18.72
C LEU A 173 8.26 8.18 19.36
N ALA A 174 7.93 7.16 18.56
CA ALA A 174 7.70 5.80 19.04
C ALA A 174 8.95 5.22 19.72
N MET A 175 10.14 5.42 19.13
CA MET A 175 11.40 4.96 19.72
C MET A 175 11.78 5.72 20.99
N VAL A 176 11.49 7.03 21.06
CA VAL A 176 11.64 7.81 22.31
C VAL A 176 10.71 7.27 23.40
N ALA A 177 9.44 6.99 23.07
CA ALA A 177 8.50 6.38 24.00
C ALA A 177 9.00 5.00 24.50
N SER A 178 9.55 4.17 23.60
CA SER A 178 10.18 2.90 23.97
C SER A 178 11.39 3.07 24.89
N ALA A 179 12.24 4.07 24.65
CA ALA A 179 13.39 4.36 25.52
C ALA A 179 12.96 4.79 26.93
N VAL A 180 11.94 5.64 27.03
CA VAL A 180 11.35 6.06 28.31
C VAL A 180 10.71 4.88 29.05
N MET A 181 9.95 4.06 28.33
CA MET A 181 9.37 2.84 28.89
C MET A 181 10.45 1.89 29.40
N GLN A 182 11.53 1.69 28.63
CA GLN A 182 12.65 0.85 29.05
C GLN A 182 13.39 1.41 30.28
N HIS A 183 13.51 2.72 30.39
CA HIS A 183 14.08 3.36 31.58
C HIS A 183 13.24 3.04 32.84
N PHE A 184 11.91 3.16 32.75
CA PHE A 184 11.01 2.80 33.85
C PHE A 184 11.06 1.31 34.19
N ILE A 185 11.26 0.43 33.20
CA ILE A 185 11.45 -1.02 33.43
C ILE A 185 12.72 -1.26 34.28
N TYR A 186 13.82 -0.55 33.99
CA TYR A 186 15.05 -0.67 34.77
C TYR A 186 14.97 -0.05 36.17
N GLU A 187 14.23 1.04 36.38
CA GLU A 187 14.07 1.62 37.71
C GLU A 187 13.18 0.78 38.63
N LYS A 188 12.14 0.14 38.08
CA LYS A 188 11.18 -0.65 38.85
C LYS A 188 11.58 -2.13 39.00
N SER A 189 12.57 -2.60 38.24
CA SER A 189 13.05 -3.97 38.37
C SER A 189 13.92 -4.13 39.64
N PRO A 190 13.73 -5.21 40.43
CA PRO A 190 14.58 -5.50 41.57
C PRO A 190 16.06 -5.74 41.20
N CYS A 191 16.36 -6.04 39.93
CA CYS A 191 17.74 -6.22 39.43
C CYS A 191 18.27 -5.00 38.67
N GLY A 192 17.55 -3.88 38.72
CA GLY A 192 17.94 -2.62 38.12
C GLY A 192 18.17 -2.75 36.61
N LYS A 193 19.41 -2.43 36.19
CA LYS A 193 19.81 -2.42 34.77
C LYS A 193 20.09 -3.81 34.17
N TYR A 194 20.01 -4.87 34.97
CA TYR A 194 20.30 -6.26 34.56
C TYR A 194 19.05 -7.15 34.65
N ALA A 195 17.91 -6.61 34.23
CA ALA A 195 16.59 -7.25 34.28
C ALA A 195 16.50 -8.60 33.50
N ASN A 196 17.36 -8.83 32.52
CA ASN A 196 17.45 -10.07 31.72
C ASN A 196 18.30 -11.17 32.38
N THR A 197 18.83 -10.95 33.59
CA THR A 197 19.64 -11.96 34.29
C THR A 197 18.77 -13.06 34.90
N ALA A 198 19.23 -14.32 34.81
CA ALA A 198 18.55 -15.46 35.41
C ALA A 198 18.39 -15.27 36.94
N GLY A 199 17.15 -15.39 37.43
CA GLY A 199 16.81 -15.19 38.84
C GLY A 199 16.23 -13.82 39.19
N CYS A 200 15.98 -12.95 38.21
CA CYS A 200 15.29 -11.69 38.43
C CYS A 200 13.77 -11.83 38.31
N GLU A 201 13.02 -11.26 39.27
CA GLU A 201 11.57 -11.13 39.11
C GLU A 201 11.22 -9.98 38.14
N PRO A 202 10.19 -10.15 37.28
CA PRO A 202 9.75 -9.12 36.36
C PRO A 202 9.36 -7.82 37.08
N ALA A 203 9.61 -6.67 36.46
CA ALA A 203 9.20 -5.38 36.99
C ALA A 203 7.66 -5.28 37.05
N ASP A 204 7.13 -4.73 38.15
CA ASP A 204 5.69 -4.52 38.34
C ASP A 204 5.21 -3.31 37.50
N ILE A 205 5.03 -3.55 36.20
CA ILE A 205 4.56 -2.59 35.21
C ILE A 205 3.37 -3.19 34.47
N ASN A 206 2.32 -2.39 34.32
CA ASN A 206 1.18 -2.76 33.52
C ASN A 206 1.58 -2.88 32.04
N VAL A 207 1.27 -4.03 31.42
CA VAL A 207 1.49 -4.32 29.99
C VAL A 207 0.89 -3.25 29.07
N TRP A 208 -0.24 -2.65 29.45
CA TRP A 208 -0.89 -1.58 28.68
C TRP A 208 -0.03 -0.33 28.50
N ALA A 209 0.97 -0.11 29.35
CA ALA A 209 1.93 0.99 29.18
C ALA A 209 2.78 0.82 27.90
N GLN A 210 2.94 -0.42 27.39
CA GLN A 210 3.61 -0.68 26.12
C GLN A 210 2.72 -0.36 24.90
N CYS A 211 1.40 -0.19 25.06
CA CYS A 211 0.52 0.08 23.93
C CYS A 211 0.87 1.39 23.22
N LEU A 212 1.35 2.40 23.94
CA LEU A 212 1.71 3.70 23.36
C LEU A 212 2.81 3.58 22.27
N PRO A 213 4.00 3.01 22.54
CA PRO A 213 5.00 2.84 21.49
C PRO A 213 4.52 1.94 20.33
N TYR A 214 3.70 0.92 20.59
CA TYR A 214 3.14 0.06 19.53
C TYR A 214 2.13 0.77 18.62
N ILE A 215 1.28 1.65 19.18
CA ILE A 215 0.35 2.46 18.39
C ILE A 215 1.13 3.46 17.54
N LEU A 216 2.12 4.13 18.12
CA LEU A 216 2.93 5.13 17.42
C LEU A 216 3.72 4.50 16.28
N ILE A 217 4.38 3.35 16.49
CA ILE A 217 5.11 2.69 15.40
C ILE A 217 4.17 2.23 14.28
N GLY A 218 2.98 1.71 14.63
CA GLY A 218 1.98 1.32 13.65
C GLY A 218 1.49 2.49 12.80
N LEU A 219 1.24 3.66 13.41
CA LEU A 219 0.91 4.88 12.68
C LEU A 219 2.06 5.33 11.78
N GLY A 220 3.30 5.32 12.29
CA GLY A 220 4.49 5.67 11.51
C GLY A 220 4.68 4.79 10.28
N GLU A 221 4.46 3.47 10.42
CA GLU A 221 4.51 2.53 9.30
C GLU A 221 3.43 2.79 8.25
N ILE A 222 2.20 3.11 8.66
CA ILE A 222 1.13 3.43 7.71
C ILE A 222 1.49 4.66 6.88
N PHE A 223 1.98 5.73 7.52
CA PHE A 223 2.31 6.98 6.82
C PHE A 223 3.55 6.84 5.92
N ALA A 224 4.57 6.09 6.35
CA ALA A 224 5.81 5.94 5.60
C ALA A 224 5.70 4.82 4.53
N ASN A 225 5.42 3.58 4.94
CA ASN A 225 5.52 2.41 4.06
C ASN A 225 4.42 2.37 2.99
N VAL A 226 3.16 2.64 3.37
CA VAL A 226 2.05 2.60 2.38
C VAL A 226 2.27 3.66 1.32
N THR A 227 2.60 4.88 1.75
CA THR A 227 2.86 6.00 0.83
C THR A 227 4.11 5.75 -0.03
N SER A 228 5.18 5.16 0.52
CA SER A 228 6.37 4.85 -0.28
C SER A 228 6.08 3.83 -1.37
N TYR A 229 5.24 2.82 -1.11
CA TYR A 229 4.82 1.85 -2.12
C TYR A 229 3.97 2.49 -3.22
N GLU A 230 2.99 3.31 -2.84
CA GLU A 230 2.12 4.02 -3.77
C GLU A 230 2.92 5.01 -4.64
N TYR A 231 3.84 5.75 -4.03
CA TYR A 231 4.72 6.68 -4.70
C TYR A 231 5.68 5.97 -5.66
N ALA A 232 6.32 4.89 -5.21
CA ALA A 232 7.22 4.09 -6.05
C ALA A 232 6.49 3.48 -7.26
N TYR A 233 5.27 2.99 -7.06
CA TYR A 233 4.47 2.39 -8.13
C TYR A 233 3.96 3.42 -9.14
N SER A 234 3.56 4.61 -8.67
CA SER A 234 3.05 5.68 -9.54
C SER A 234 4.13 6.37 -10.36
N LYS A 235 5.37 6.46 -9.84
CA LYS A 235 6.50 7.06 -10.56
C LYS A 235 7.28 6.05 -11.41
N ALA A 236 7.07 4.74 -11.23
CA ALA A 236 7.76 3.73 -12.01
C ALA A 236 7.22 3.65 -13.45
N PRO A 237 8.11 3.53 -14.47
CA PRO A 237 7.71 3.25 -15.85
C PRO A 237 6.87 1.97 -15.94
N ASP A 238 5.91 1.90 -16.86
CA ASP A 238 4.95 0.79 -16.95
C ASP A 238 5.60 -0.59 -17.09
N ASN A 239 6.76 -0.67 -17.74
CA ASN A 239 7.55 -1.90 -17.90
C ASN A 239 8.52 -2.17 -16.73
N MET A 240 8.69 -1.24 -15.80
CA MET A 240 9.68 -1.30 -14.71
C MET A 240 9.06 -1.28 -13.31
N LYS A 241 7.73 -1.26 -13.19
CA LYS A 241 7.04 -1.28 -11.87
C LYS A 241 7.50 -2.43 -10.98
N SER A 242 7.70 -3.63 -11.55
CA SER A 242 8.20 -4.78 -10.78
C SER A 242 9.67 -4.64 -10.36
N LEU A 243 10.49 -3.95 -11.15
CA LEU A 243 11.90 -3.66 -10.85
C LEU A 243 12.01 -2.63 -9.72
N VAL A 244 11.21 -1.56 -9.76
CA VAL A 244 11.23 -0.55 -8.68
C VAL A 244 10.78 -1.18 -7.35
N MET A 245 9.78 -2.05 -7.38
CA MET A 245 9.36 -2.80 -6.19
C MET A 245 10.42 -3.82 -5.73
N SER A 246 11.22 -4.38 -6.66
CA SER A 246 12.33 -5.28 -6.32
C SER A 246 13.42 -4.56 -5.52
N VAL A 247 13.76 -3.34 -5.95
CA VAL A 247 14.74 -2.49 -5.28
C VAL A 247 14.26 -2.13 -3.88
N ASN A 248 12.98 -1.81 -3.70
CA ASN A 248 12.45 -1.54 -2.36
C ASN A 248 12.62 -2.73 -1.39
N LEU A 249 12.36 -3.95 -1.86
CA LEU A 249 12.53 -5.16 -1.04
C LEU A 249 13.99 -5.52 -0.79
N PHE A 250 14.86 -5.24 -1.75
CA PHE A 250 16.30 -5.33 -1.57
C PHE A 250 16.77 -4.35 -0.49
N MET A 251 16.29 -3.10 -0.50
CA MET A 251 16.58 -2.13 0.56
C MET A 251 16.08 -2.61 1.94
N SER A 252 14.95 -3.32 2.01
CA SER A 252 14.50 -3.96 3.26
C SER A 252 15.48 -5.05 3.74
N ALA A 253 16.12 -5.80 2.84
CA ALA A 253 17.13 -6.78 3.22
C ALA A 253 18.39 -6.09 3.79
N PHE A 254 18.82 -4.98 3.20
CA PHE A 254 19.90 -4.15 3.76
C PHE A 254 19.54 -3.59 5.13
N ALA A 255 18.32 -3.09 5.31
CA ALA A 255 17.84 -2.62 6.61
C ALA A 255 17.89 -3.72 7.67
N SER A 256 17.46 -4.95 7.33
CA SER A 256 17.57 -6.11 8.22
C SER A 256 19.02 -6.48 8.55
N ALA A 257 19.94 -6.39 7.57
CA ALA A 257 21.36 -6.65 7.80
C ALA A 257 21.99 -5.62 8.75
N ILE A 258 21.65 -4.35 8.59
CA ILE A 258 22.03 -3.28 9.53
C ILE A 258 21.43 -3.56 10.91
N GLY A 259 20.16 -3.96 10.98
CA GLY A 259 19.50 -4.34 12.23
C GLY A 259 20.24 -5.46 12.98
N GLN A 260 20.82 -6.43 12.27
CA GLN A 260 21.64 -7.46 12.89
C GLN A 260 22.92 -6.92 13.53
N ALA A 261 23.52 -5.86 12.97
CA ALA A 261 24.68 -5.21 13.59
C ALA A 261 24.37 -4.57 14.94
N PHE A 262 23.09 -4.23 15.21
CA PHE A 262 22.65 -3.66 16.49
C PHE A 262 22.25 -4.71 17.54
N THR A 263 22.26 -6.00 17.22
CA THR A 263 21.92 -7.07 18.18
C THR A 263 22.76 -7.07 19.47
N PRO A 264 24.05 -6.68 19.49
CA PRO A 264 24.80 -6.58 20.74
C PRO A 264 24.29 -5.48 21.67
N LEU A 265 23.62 -4.44 21.14
CA LEU A 265 22.99 -3.39 21.94
C LEU A 265 21.64 -3.84 22.53
N SER A 266 21.11 -4.99 22.09
CA SER A 266 19.90 -5.59 22.66
C SER A 266 20.16 -6.34 23.97
N GLY A 267 21.38 -6.29 24.52
CA GLY A 267 21.70 -6.80 25.85
C GLY A 267 21.59 -5.72 26.93
N ASP A 268 21.28 -6.13 28.15
CA ASP A 268 21.38 -5.27 29.32
C ASP A 268 22.84 -4.86 29.59
N PRO A 269 23.12 -3.59 29.98
CA PRO A 269 22.22 -2.46 30.27
C PRO A 269 21.98 -1.52 29.08
N LEU A 270 22.35 -1.94 27.86
CA LEU A 270 22.45 -1.08 26.67
C LEU A 270 21.11 -0.92 25.92
N LEU A 271 20.04 -1.56 26.39
CA LEU A 271 18.74 -1.56 25.70
C LEU A 271 18.13 -0.16 25.55
N VAL A 272 18.28 0.69 26.57
CA VAL A 272 17.86 2.11 26.48
C VAL A 272 18.65 2.83 25.39
N TRP A 273 19.97 2.59 25.32
CA TRP A 273 20.82 3.18 24.28
C TRP A 273 20.46 2.68 22.88
N ASN A 274 20.03 1.43 22.74
CA ASN A 274 19.52 0.91 21.47
C ASN A 274 18.34 1.75 20.97
N TYR A 275 17.30 1.93 21.80
CA TYR A 275 16.15 2.75 21.43
C TYR A 275 16.51 4.21 21.17
N VAL A 276 17.40 4.80 21.96
CA VAL A 276 17.86 6.19 21.76
C VAL A 276 18.61 6.34 20.44
N VAL A 277 19.52 5.42 20.12
CA VAL A 277 20.28 5.45 18.86
C VAL A 277 19.34 5.32 17.67
N VAL A 278 18.40 4.38 17.70
CA VAL A 278 17.41 4.21 16.63
C VAL A 278 16.49 5.44 16.52
N ALA A 279 16.09 6.06 17.62
CA ALA A 279 15.30 7.30 17.62
C ALA A 279 16.05 8.45 16.93
N VAL A 280 17.33 8.64 17.25
CA VAL A 280 18.18 9.68 16.63
C VAL A 280 18.36 9.39 15.14
N ILE A 281 18.65 8.15 14.76
CA ILE A 281 18.79 7.76 13.35
C ILE A 281 17.48 8.00 12.58
N ALA A 282 16.33 7.63 13.15
CA ALA A 282 15.03 7.85 12.53
C ALA A 282 14.71 9.35 12.38
N PHE A 283 15.01 10.16 13.40
CA PHE A 283 14.79 11.60 13.36
C PHE A 283 15.70 12.30 12.35
N VAL A 284 17.01 12.06 12.43
CA VAL A 284 17.99 12.62 11.48
C VAL A 284 17.71 12.13 10.07
N GLY A 285 17.34 10.86 9.90
CA GLY A 285 16.92 10.27 8.64
C GLY A 285 15.68 10.96 8.06
N GLY A 286 14.65 11.21 8.88
CA GLY A 286 13.45 11.94 8.46
C GLY A 286 13.73 13.40 8.06
N VAL A 287 14.57 14.09 8.83
CA VAL A 287 15.00 15.47 8.53
C VAL A 287 15.83 15.51 7.24
N ALA A 288 16.81 14.61 7.10
CA ALA A 288 17.62 14.49 5.90
C ALA A 288 16.77 14.14 4.68
N PHE A 289 15.83 13.21 4.81
CA PHE A 289 14.88 12.85 3.77
C PHE A 289 14.10 14.09 3.30
N TRP A 290 13.52 14.86 4.23
CA TRP A 290 12.82 16.09 3.89
C TRP A 290 13.71 17.09 3.14
N PHE A 291 14.93 17.35 3.63
CA PHE A 291 15.82 18.32 2.99
C PHE A 291 16.27 17.90 1.59
N ASN A 292 16.50 16.60 1.36
CA ASN A 292 16.91 16.08 0.06
C ASN A 292 15.74 16.02 -0.93
N PHE A 293 14.54 15.64 -0.47
CA PHE A 293 13.41 15.35 -1.36
C PHE A 293 12.35 16.45 -1.42
N LYS A 294 12.43 17.52 -0.61
CA LYS A 294 11.51 18.68 -0.71
C LYS A 294 11.51 19.34 -2.10
N HIS A 295 12.63 19.27 -2.82
CA HIS A 295 12.73 19.72 -4.20
C HIS A 295 11.83 18.88 -5.12
N LEU A 296 11.83 17.56 -4.92
CA LEU A 296 11.01 16.64 -5.70
C LEU A 296 9.52 16.85 -5.42
N ASP A 297 9.14 17.25 -4.19
CA ASP A 297 7.74 17.62 -3.86
C ASP A 297 7.27 18.82 -4.71
N ALA A 298 8.13 19.81 -4.91
CA ALA A 298 7.83 20.99 -5.74
C ALA A 298 7.82 20.69 -7.24
N GLU A 299 8.57 19.68 -7.68
CA GLU A 299 8.56 19.21 -9.06
C GLU A 299 7.47 18.19 -9.34
N GLU A 300 7.00 17.47 -8.32
CA GLU A 300 5.96 16.45 -8.43
C GLU A 300 4.66 17.05 -8.99
N ASP A 301 4.30 18.25 -8.55
CA ASP A 301 3.21 19.01 -9.16
C ASP A 301 3.45 19.19 -10.66
N LYS A 302 4.68 19.47 -11.12
CA LYS A 302 5.01 19.59 -12.56
C LYS A 302 4.93 18.26 -13.30
N TRP A 303 5.40 17.16 -12.70
CA TRP A 303 5.34 15.80 -13.30
C TRP A 303 3.92 15.31 -13.42
N ASN A 304 3.11 15.65 -12.43
CA ASN A 304 1.68 15.51 -12.46
C ASN A 304 1.03 16.55 -13.41
N MET A 305 1.74 17.24 -14.28
CA MET A 305 1.11 18.04 -15.34
C MET A 305 1.47 17.51 -16.73
N LEU A 306 2.31 16.47 -16.79
CA LEU A 306 2.76 15.83 -18.01
C LEU A 306 1.86 14.63 -18.35
N LYS A 307 1.52 14.47 -19.64
CA LYS A 307 0.76 13.29 -20.12
C LYS A 307 1.63 12.03 -19.98
N ALA A 308 1.00 10.90 -19.67
CA ALA A 308 1.67 9.60 -19.61
C ALA A 308 2.44 9.32 -20.92
N SER A 309 3.71 8.92 -20.81
CA SER A 309 4.58 8.69 -21.96
C SER A 309 4.09 7.51 -22.80
N GLU A 310 3.84 7.74 -24.09
CA GLU A 310 3.50 6.68 -25.04
C GLU A 310 4.78 5.98 -25.52
N TYR A 311 4.84 4.65 -25.37
CA TYR A 311 5.98 3.85 -25.82
C TYR A 311 6.01 3.77 -27.36
N LYS A 312 6.90 4.54 -28.00
CA LYS A 312 7.23 4.38 -29.43
C LYS A 312 8.27 3.29 -29.62
N GLY A 313 7.83 2.04 -29.54
CA GLY A 313 8.58 0.89 -30.06
C GLY A 313 8.16 0.57 -31.49
N THR A 314 9.07 0.01 -32.28
CA THR A 314 8.87 -0.33 -33.72
C THR A 314 7.76 -1.37 -33.97
N TYR A 315 7.14 -1.94 -32.94
CA TYR A 315 6.07 -2.92 -33.07
C TYR A 315 4.98 -2.72 -32.00
N GLN A 316 3.81 -2.24 -32.40
CA GLN A 316 2.59 -2.18 -31.58
C GLN A 316 1.61 -3.27 -32.04
N PRO A 317 1.40 -4.36 -31.27
CA PRO A 317 0.54 -5.46 -31.68
C PRO A 317 -0.97 -5.13 -31.77
N ASN A 318 -1.43 -4.01 -31.19
CA ASN A 318 -2.87 -3.69 -31.06
C ASN A 318 -3.31 -2.39 -31.78
N ALA A 319 -2.49 -1.85 -32.70
CA ALA A 319 -2.77 -0.56 -33.35
C ALA A 319 -3.99 -0.56 -34.29
N LEU A 320 -4.39 -1.73 -34.80
CA LEU A 320 -5.56 -1.87 -35.69
C LEU A 320 -6.87 -1.95 -34.89
N GLU A 321 -6.85 -2.55 -33.71
CA GLU A 321 -8.03 -2.76 -32.86
C GLU A 321 -8.52 -1.45 -32.22
N ASN A 322 -7.58 -0.55 -31.91
CA ASN A 322 -7.86 0.80 -31.44
C ASN A 322 -8.47 1.72 -32.52
N LYS A 323 -8.20 1.46 -33.81
CA LYS A 323 -8.82 2.22 -34.91
C LYS A 323 -10.26 1.80 -35.18
N ILE A 324 -10.57 0.52 -35.01
CA ILE A 324 -11.93 -0.03 -35.24
C ILE A 324 -12.91 0.42 -34.14
N SER A 325 -12.41 0.65 -32.93
CA SER A 325 -13.21 1.15 -31.80
C SER A 325 -13.56 2.64 -31.93
N GLU A 326 -12.73 3.43 -32.61
CA GLU A 326 -13.01 4.84 -32.90
C GLU A 326 -14.07 5.03 -34.02
N GLU A 327 -14.20 4.08 -34.95
CA GLU A 327 -15.20 4.17 -36.05
C GLU A 327 -16.63 3.78 -35.64
N HIS A 328 -16.83 3.06 -34.54
CA HIS A 328 -18.17 2.59 -34.11
C HIS A 328 -18.92 3.52 -33.15
N GLU A 329 -18.33 4.67 -32.80
CA GLU A 329 -18.86 5.59 -31.79
C GLU A 329 -19.43 6.88 -32.43
N GLU A 330 -20.29 6.72 -33.45
CA GLU A 330 -21.01 7.83 -34.08
C GLU A 330 -22.27 8.19 -33.23
N PRO A 331 -22.42 9.45 -32.76
CA PRO A 331 -23.49 9.82 -31.83
C PRO A 331 -24.86 9.90 -32.52
N ALA A 332 -25.89 9.32 -31.89
CA ALA A 332 -27.28 9.40 -32.32
C ALA A 332 -27.79 10.85 -32.36
N ALA A 333 -28.45 11.22 -33.47
CA ALA A 333 -29.02 12.55 -33.70
C ALA A 333 -30.08 12.95 -32.64
N PRO A 334 -30.15 14.23 -32.25
CA PRO A 334 -31.14 14.71 -31.28
C PRO A 334 -32.56 14.67 -31.85
N ARG A 335 -33.53 14.20 -31.06
CA ARG A 335 -34.96 14.25 -31.41
C ARG A 335 -35.49 15.65 -31.18
N ASP A 336 -36.08 16.23 -32.22
CA ASP A 336 -36.82 17.48 -32.16
C ASP A 336 -38.02 17.34 -31.21
N ILE A 337 -38.06 18.17 -30.17
CA ILE A 337 -39.26 18.35 -29.34
C ILE A 337 -40.10 19.42 -30.03
N GLU A 338 -41.09 18.97 -30.79
CA GLU A 338 -42.14 19.81 -31.34
C GLU A 338 -42.93 20.48 -30.22
N LYS A 339 -43.09 21.80 -30.34
CA LYS A 339 -44.02 22.60 -29.55
C LYS A 339 -45.45 22.24 -29.96
N MET A 340 -46.27 21.82 -29.00
CA MET A 340 -47.72 22.03 -29.01
C MET A 340 -48.12 22.76 -27.73
#